data_AF-A0A3B9IX20-F1
#
_entry.id   AF-A0A3B9IX20-F1
#
_cell.length_a   1.000
_cell.length_b   1.000
_cell.length_c   1.000
_cell.angle_alpha   90.00
_cell.angle_beta   90.00
_cell.angle_gamma   90.00
#
_symmetry.space_group_name_H-M   'P 1'
#
loop_
_entity.id
_entity.type
_entity.pdbx_description
1 polymer ?
#
loop_
_entity_poly.entity_id
_entity_poly.type
_entity_poly.pdbx_seq_one_letter_code
_entity_poly.pdbx_strand_id
1 'polypeptide(L)'
;MNFTDLYIMAQEVEQPGLFPFPFGLHIIFTIVAVIFMIFRFVKEKKPYQLIMAIAFPISLIIWTSENKTLFYTIGIIEAVLMLAAFVSSILFKKPKETSAAEPSEEEKEENA
;
A
#
# COMPACT_ATOMS: atom_id res chain seq x y z
N MET A 1 -17.92 -13.28 -15.94
CA MET A 1 -17.99 -11.83 -15.69
C MET A 1 -17.00 -11.18 -16.64
N ASN A 2 -17.45 -10.30 -17.52
CA ASN A 2 -16.60 -9.70 -18.54
C ASN A 2 -15.88 -8.47 -17.97
N PHE A 3 -14.71 -8.13 -18.52
CA PHE A 3 -13.92 -6.94 -18.11
C PHE A 3 -14.74 -5.64 -18.21
N THR A 4 -15.68 -5.61 -19.15
CA THR A 4 -16.63 -4.51 -19.33
C THR A 4 -17.61 -4.39 -18.16
N ASP A 5 -18.07 -5.51 -17.58
CA ASP A 5 -18.94 -5.50 -16.40
C ASP A 5 -18.16 -4.97 -15.17
N LEU A 6 -16.88 -5.33 -15.05
CA LEU A 6 -15.99 -4.81 -14.00
C LEU A 6 -15.73 -3.30 -14.17
N TYR A 7 -15.60 -2.83 -15.41
CA TYR A 7 -15.39 -1.42 -15.74
C TYR A 7 -16.65 -0.58 -15.49
N ILE A 8 -17.83 -1.08 -15.84
CA ILE A 8 -19.13 -0.42 -15.60
C ILE A 8 -19.43 -0.34 -14.11
N MET A 9 -19.13 -1.39 -13.33
CA MET A 9 -19.25 -1.38 -11.86
C MET A 9 -18.23 -0.46 -11.18
N ALA A 10 -17.09 -0.18 -11.83
CA ALA A 10 -16.12 0.82 -11.36
C ALA A 10 -16.54 2.27 -11.67
N GLN A 11 -17.52 2.45 -12.57
CA GLN A 11 -18.01 3.76 -13.04
C GLN A 11 -19.35 4.19 -12.45
N GLU A 12 -19.98 3.44 -11.53
CA GLU A 12 -21.07 3.99 -10.71
C GLU A 12 -20.52 5.05 -9.74
N VAL A 13 -20.34 6.24 -10.30
CA VAL A 13 -20.00 7.50 -9.64
C VAL A 13 -21.26 8.04 -8.98
N GLU A 14 -21.29 8.10 -7.65
CA GLU A 14 -21.64 9.31 -6.89
C GLU A 14 -21.53 9.07 -5.39
N GLN A 15 -20.36 9.36 -4.83
CA GLN A 15 -20.26 10.30 -3.72
C GLN A 15 -19.02 11.15 -4.00
N PRO A 16 -19.05 12.49 -3.85
CA PRO A 16 -17.83 13.25 -3.60
C PRO A 16 -17.31 12.87 -2.20
N GLY A 17 -16.90 11.61 -2.07
CA GLY A 17 -16.36 11.03 -0.86
C GLY A 17 -14.99 11.62 -0.59
N LEU A 18 -14.57 11.56 0.67
CA LEU A 18 -13.27 12.07 1.13
C LEU A 18 -12.07 11.40 0.43
N PHE A 19 -12.26 10.26 -0.23
CA PHE A 19 -11.21 9.49 -0.90
C PHE A 19 -11.33 9.58 -2.43
N PRO A 20 -10.24 9.90 -3.16
CA PRO A 20 -10.30 10.22 -4.59
C PRO A 20 -10.40 9.00 -5.52
N PHE A 21 -10.58 7.79 -4.97
CA PHE A 21 -10.65 6.55 -5.74
C PHE A 21 -11.85 5.69 -5.31
N PRO A 22 -12.40 4.83 -6.19
CA PRO A 22 -13.54 3.97 -5.84
C PRO A 22 -13.15 2.86 -4.85
N PHE A 23 -14.12 2.43 -4.03
CA PHE A 23 -13.91 1.42 -2.98
C PHE A 23 -13.37 0.09 -3.50
N GLY A 24 -13.92 -0.42 -4.62
CA GLY A 24 -13.48 -1.68 -5.22
C GLY A 24 -12.00 -1.68 -5.60
N LEU A 25 -11.50 -0.55 -6.11
CA LEU A 25 -10.10 -0.37 -6.44
C LEU A 25 -9.22 -0.32 -5.18
N HIS A 26 -9.64 0.38 -4.13
CA HIS A 26 -8.93 0.41 -2.85
C HIS A 26 -8.79 -1.01 -2.27
N ILE A 27 -9.86 -1.82 -2.29
CA ILE A 27 -9.79 -3.23 -1.84
C ILE A 27 -8.74 -4.02 -2.62
N ILE A 28 -8.74 -3.94 -3.96
CA ILE A 28 -7.80 -4.69 -4.80
C ILE A 28 -6.37 -4.30 -4.46
N PHE A 29 -6.09 -2.99 -4.36
CA PHE A 29 -4.77 -2.50 -3.98
C PHE A 29 -4.34 -2.95 -2.58
N THR A 30 -5.24 -2.88 -1.59
CA THR A 30 -4.96 -3.34 -0.23
C THR A 30 -4.61 -4.84 -0.20
N ILE A 31 -5.39 -5.69 -0.89
CA ILE A 31 -5.13 -7.13 -0.92
C ILE A 31 -3.77 -7.44 -1.55
N VAL A 32 -3.48 -6.86 -2.71
CA VAL A 32 -2.21 -7.07 -3.41
C VAL A 32 -1.03 -6.59 -2.55
N ALA A 33 -1.16 -5.43 -1.92
CA ALA A 33 -0.13 -4.86 -1.06
C ALA A 33 0.14 -5.72 0.19
N VAL A 34 -0.91 -6.25 0.82
CA VAL A 34 -0.79 -7.16 1.99
C VAL A 34 -0.09 -8.45 1.59
N ILE A 35 -0.50 -9.11 0.50
CA ILE A 35 0.14 -10.33 0.00
C ILE A 35 1.62 -10.09 -0.27
N PHE A 36 1.93 -8.99 -0.97
CA PHE A 36 3.30 -8.61 -1.30
C PHE A 36 4.15 -8.34 -0.05
N MET A 37 3.60 -7.63 0.95
CA MET A 37 4.31 -7.36 2.20
C MET A 37 4.54 -8.62 3.03
N ILE A 38 3.58 -9.53 3.11
CA ILE A 38 3.74 -10.82 3.79
C ILE A 38 4.82 -11.64 3.09
N PHE A 39 4.78 -11.75 1.76
CA PHE A 39 5.81 -12.46 1.00
C PHE A 39 7.21 -11.87 1.23
N ARG A 40 7.34 -10.54 1.19
CA ARG A 40 8.61 -9.86 1.50
C ARG A 40 9.04 -10.08 2.95
N PHE A 41 8.10 -10.13 3.89
CA PHE A 41 8.37 -10.46 5.29
C PHE A 41 8.94 -11.86 5.46
N VAL A 42 8.42 -12.86 4.76
CA VAL A 42 8.97 -14.22 4.79
C VAL A 42 10.43 -14.25 4.31
N LYS A 43 10.77 -13.46 3.27
CA LYS A 43 12.12 -13.42 2.71
C LYS A 43 13.11 -12.60 3.53
N GLU A 44 12.76 -11.36 3.89
CA GLU A 44 13.68 -10.40 4.51
C GLU A 44 13.57 -10.35 6.04
N LYS A 45 12.43 -10.78 6.60
CA LYS A 45 12.09 -10.76 8.04
C LYS A 45 12.28 -9.39 8.69
N LYS A 46 11.97 -8.32 7.97
CA LYS A 46 12.17 -6.96 8.47
C LYS A 46 10.89 -6.43 9.13
N PRO A 47 10.99 -5.80 10.31
CA PRO A 47 9.82 -5.37 11.09
C PRO A 47 8.92 -4.38 10.34
N TYR A 48 9.47 -3.50 9.50
CA TYR A 48 8.67 -2.54 8.72
C TYR A 48 7.65 -3.21 7.78
N GLN A 49 7.91 -4.43 7.32
CA GLN A 49 7.01 -5.14 6.39
C GLN A 49 5.74 -5.58 7.10
N LEU A 50 5.82 -5.95 8.38
CA LEU A 50 4.64 -6.23 9.21
C LEU A 50 3.85 -4.96 9.52
N ILE A 51 4.54 -3.85 9.81
CA ILE A 51 3.89 -2.56 10.08
C ILE A 51 3.07 -2.13 8.85
N MET A 52 3.65 -2.25 7.65
CA MET A 52 2.95 -1.95 6.40
C MET A 52 1.81 -2.93 6.12
N ALA A 53 2.00 -4.22 6.39
CA ALA A 53 0.94 -5.23 6.23
C ALA A 53 -0.30 -4.95 7.10
N ILE A 54 -0.14 -4.25 8.23
CA ILE A 54 -1.25 -3.81 9.10
C ILE A 54 -1.78 -2.43 8.68
N ALA A 55 -0.93 -1.54 8.18
CA ALA A 55 -1.33 -0.22 7.72
C ALA A 55 -2.34 -0.29 6.55
N PHE A 56 -2.11 -1.18 5.56
CA PHE A 56 -3.01 -1.28 4.40
C PHE A 56 -4.44 -1.74 4.72
N PRO A 57 -4.69 -2.70 5.64
CA PRO A 57 -6.06 -2.98 6.10
C PRO A 57 -6.68 -1.86 6.92
N ILE A 58 -5.88 -1.11 7.68
CA ILE A 58 -6.37 0.04 8.46
C ILE A 58 -6.89 1.15 7.55
N SER A 59 -6.26 1.38 6.39
CA SER A 59 -6.73 2.37 5.41
C SER A 59 -8.14 2.06 4.88
N LEU A 60 -8.60 0.80 4.92
CA LEU A 60 -9.97 0.44 4.53
C LEU A 60 -11.03 0.90 5.54
N ILE A 61 -10.65 1.16 6.80
CA ILE A 61 -11.58 1.57 7.85
C ILE A 61 -12.26 2.90 7.49
N ILE A 62 -11.62 3.75 6.69
CA ILE A 62 -12.18 5.03 6.22
C ILE A 62 -13.51 4.86 5.49
N TRP A 63 -13.78 3.68 4.92
CA TRP A 63 -15.03 3.39 4.21
C TRP A 63 -16.19 3.02 5.13
N THR A 64 -15.95 2.86 6.44
CA THR A 64 -17.00 2.53 7.42
C THR A 64 -17.91 3.72 7.70
N SER A 65 -17.43 4.95 7.51
CA SER A 65 -18.17 6.17 7.82
C SER A 65 -17.70 7.36 7.00
N GLU A 66 -18.63 8.18 6.52
CA GLU A 66 -18.35 9.42 5.78
C GLU A 66 -17.93 10.60 6.69
N ASN A 67 -17.67 10.34 7.97
CA ASN A 67 -17.29 11.38 8.92
C ASN A 67 -15.86 11.88 8.66
N LYS A 68 -15.71 13.18 8.38
CA LYS A 68 -14.41 13.84 8.14
C LYS A 68 -13.41 13.64 9.28
N THR A 69 -13.87 13.68 10.53
CA THR A 69 -13.02 13.47 11.70
C THR A 69 -12.44 12.06 11.73
N LEU A 70 -13.25 11.04 11.41
CA LEU A 70 -12.77 9.66 11.33
C LEU A 70 -11.77 9.49 10.18
N PHE A 71 -12.04 10.07 9.02
CA PHE A 71 -11.12 10.06 7.89
C PHE A 71 -9.75 10.65 8.27
N TYR A 72 -9.70 11.85 8.86
CA TYR A 72 -8.44 12.45 9.27
C TYR A 72 -7.77 11.70 10.42
N THR A 73 -8.53 11.14 11.36
CA THR A 73 -7.97 10.36 12.47
C THR A 73 -7.29 9.09 11.96
N ILE A 74 -7.98 8.33 11.10
CA ILE A 74 -7.40 7.14 10.48
C ILE A 74 -6.21 7.52 9.59
N GLY A 75 -6.31 8.60 8.81
CA GLY A 75 -5.19 9.10 8.00
C GLY A 75 -3.97 9.49 8.83
N ILE A 76 -4.15 10.10 10.01
CA ILE A 76 -3.05 10.39 10.94
C ILE A 76 -2.45 9.10 11.49
N ILE A 77 -3.28 8.13 11.89
CA ILE A 77 -2.82 6.82 12.37
C ILE A 77 -1.99 6.12 11.28
N GLU A 78 -2.47 6.12 10.05
CA GLU A 78 -1.75 5.55 8.91
C GLU A 78 -0.43 6.28 8.65
N ALA A 79 -0.42 7.62 8.69
CA ALA A 79 0.81 8.41 8.56
C ALA A 79 1.84 8.09 9.65
N VAL A 80 1.40 7.90 10.90
CA VAL A 80 2.26 7.48 12.01
C VAL A 80 2.80 6.06 11.79
N LEU A 81 1.99 5.12 11.30
CA LEU A 81 2.43 3.76 10.96
C LEU A 81 3.43 3.77 9.80
N MET A 82 3.21 4.57 8.77
CA MET A 82 4.16 4.77 7.67
C MET A 82 5.47 5.37 8.17
N LEU A 83 5.41 6.37 9.06
CA LEU A 83 6.61 6.95 9.67
C LEU A 83 7.35 5.91 10.51
N ALA A 84 6.64 5.10 11.30
CA ALA A 84 7.24 4.02 12.09
C ALA A 84 7.89 2.96 11.18
N ALA A 85 7.23 2.58 10.08
CA ALA A 85 7.79 1.67 9.08
C ALA A 85 9.05 2.27 8.42
N PHE A 86 9.02 3.55 8.08
CA PHE A 86 10.16 4.25 7.49
C PHE A 86 11.36 4.30 8.44
N VAL A 87 11.14 4.73 9.69
CA VAL A 87 12.18 4.74 10.74
C VAL A 87 12.71 3.34 11.00
N SER A 88 11.83 2.33 11.06
CA SER A 88 12.21 0.93 11.20
C SER A 88 13.06 0.43 10.02
N SER A 89 12.77 0.86 8.79
CA SER A 89 13.57 0.54 7.60
C SER A 89 15.00 1.09 7.70
N ILE A 90 15.19 2.26 8.30
CA ILE A 90 16.51 2.88 8.49
C ILE A 90 17.26 2.23 9.66
N LEU A 91 16.60 2.04 10.81
CA LEU A 91 17.25 1.54 12.03
C LEU A 91 17.58 0.05 11.97
N PHE A 92 16.76 -0.75 11.31
CA PHE A 92 16.96 -2.20 11.18
C PHE A 92 17.70 -2.59 9.89
N LYS A 93 18.43 -1.65 9.26
CA LYS A 93 19.45 -2.00 8.26
C LYS A 93 20.51 -2.86 8.96
N LYS A 94 20.45 -4.17 8.75
CA LYS A 94 21.57 -5.07 9.09
C LYS A 94 22.84 -4.50 8.43
N PRO A 95 24.00 -4.48 9.14
CA PRO A 95 25.28 -4.24 8.51
C PRO A 95 25.40 -5.20 7.33
N LYS A 96 25.61 -4.62 6.15
CA LYS A 96 25.63 -5.29 4.86
C LYS A 96 26.83 -6.25 4.85
N GLU A 97 26.59 -7.56 4.95
CA GLU A 97 27.46 -8.48 4.22
C GLU A 97 27.06 -8.34 2.75
N THR A 98 28.03 -7.89 1.96
CA THR A 98 27.97 -7.73 0.50
C THR A 98 27.35 -8.95 -0.17
N SER A 99 26.18 -8.78 -0.78
CA SER A 99 25.86 -9.39 -2.08
C SER A 99 24.62 -8.70 -2.68
N ALA A 100 24.77 -8.26 -3.93
CA ALA A 100 23.73 -7.81 -4.88
C ALA A 100 22.74 -6.74 -4.36
N ALA A 101 22.89 -5.43 -4.63
CA ALA A 101 22.78 -4.84 -5.96
C ALA A 101 21.68 -5.49 -6.81
N GLU A 102 20.42 -5.15 -6.51
CA GLU A 102 19.38 -5.08 -7.54
C GLU A 102 18.73 -3.69 -7.47
N PRO A 103 19.20 -2.76 -8.31
CA PRO A 103 18.38 -1.68 -8.85
C PRO A 103 17.56 -2.24 -10.02
N SER A 104 16.27 -1.97 -10.05
CA SER A 104 15.44 -2.04 -11.25
C SER A 104 14.28 -1.07 -11.00
N GLU A 105 14.05 -0.03 -11.80
CA GLU A 105 14.11 0.05 -13.25
C GLU A 105 14.44 1.49 -13.70
N GLU A 106 15.50 1.67 -14.50
CA GLU A 106 15.53 2.65 -15.59
C GLU A 106 16.00 1.87 -16.82
N GLU A 107 15.22 2.04 -17.89
CA GLU A 107 15.13 1.20 -19.08
C GLU A 107 16.42 1.13 -19.92
N LYS A 108 16.64 -0.02 -20.57
CA LYS A 108 17.57 -0.18 -21.70
C LYS A 108 16.78 -0.04 -23.00
N GLU A 109 17.19 0.89 -23.86
CA GLU A 109 17.33 0.79 -25.33
C GLU A 109 17.61 2.21 -25.84
N GLU A 110 18.76 2.48 -26.46
CA GLU A 110 18.90 2.36 -27.92
C GLU A 110 20.38 2.16 -28.30
N ASN A 111 20.65 1.09 -29.06
CA ASN A 111 21.90 0.83 -29.79
C ASN A 111 21.89 1.63 -31.11
N ALA A 112 22.96 2.36 -31.43
CA ALA A 112 23.60 2.41 -32.76
C ALA A 112 24.88 3.25 -32.71
#